data_AF-A0A355DLR0-F1
#
_entry.id   AF-A0A355DLR0-F1
#
_cell.length_a   1.000
_cell.length_b   1.000
_cell.length_c   1.000
_cell.angle_alpha   90.00
_cell.angle_beta   90.00
_cell.angle_gamma   90.00
#
_symmetry.space_group_name_H-M   'P 1'
#
loop_
_entity.id
_entity.type
_entity.pdbx_description
1 polymer ?
#
loop_
_entity_poly.entity_id
_entity_poly.type
_entity_poly.pdbx_seq_one_letter_code
_entity_poly.pdbx_strand_id
1 'polypeptide(L)'
;MTKATKPVSNRIALVFDFDDTLVPDTFDNLVESCGFDYKVFRKERVQPLIDNGWEPILARFYSLIEESKQRDQGKITKDYLTKFGKELAPFDGVTEMFDRLRQSAKTIVPDIEVEFYLITCGMVEIARHTCIAPEFTAMWGCEFHYNQEGEIEFLKQLISHTEKTRYLFQIAKGINNPNQDGQ
;
A
#
# COMPACT_ATOMS: atom_id res chain seq x y z
N MET A 1 3.62 -42.60 14.52
CA MET A 1 3.73 -41.15 14.25
C MET A 1 4.23 -40.96 12.83
N THR A 2 3.34 -40.54 11.93
CA THR A 2 3.72 -40.17 10.56
C THR A 2 4.54 -38.89 10.64
N LYS A 3 5.86 -38.98 10.43
CA LYS A 3 6.72 -37.80 10.28
C LYS A 3 6.32 -37.12 8.97
N ALA A 4 5.81 -35.90 9.05
CA ALA A 4 5.58 -35.09 7.88
C ALA A 4 6.91 -34.94 7.10
N THR A 5 6.90 -35.26 5.82
CA THR A 5 8.02 -35.05 4.88
C THR A 5 8.05 -33.63 4.29
N LYS A 6 7.14 -32.75 4.74
CA LYS A 6 7.14 -31.33 4.39
C LYS A 6 8.05 -30.58 5.37
N PRO A 7 8.92 -29.66 4.90
CA PRO A 7 9.67 -28.78 5.79
C PRO A 7 8.67 -28.04 6.67
N VAL A 8 8.87 -28.11 7.98
CA VAL A 8 8.16 -27.26 8.93
C VAL A 8 8.88 -25.91 8.90
N SER A 9 8.23 -24.89 8.36
CA SER A 9 8.63 -23.51 8.63
C SER A 9 7.91 -23.08 9.91
N ASN A 10 8.67 -22.67 10.93
CA ASN A 10 8.11 -22.08 12.15
C ASN A 10 7.60 -20.65 11.92
N ARG A 11 7.07 -20.36 10.74
CA ARG A 11 6.69 -19.01 10.29
C ARG A 11 5.35 -19.03 9.59
N ILE A 12 4.48 -18.09 9.94
CA ILE A 12 3.26 -17.76 9.22
C ILE A 12 3.44 -16.35 8.65
N ALA A 13 3.43 -16.24 7.33
CA ALA A 13 3.36 -14.95 6.65
C ALA A 13 1.90 -14.58 6.39
N LEU A 14 1.44 -13.46 6.94
CA LEU A 14 0.15 -12.87 6.63
C LEU A 14 0.36 -11.65 5.74
N VAL A 15 -0.22 -11.68 4.55
CA VAL A 15 -0.03 -10.66 3.53
C VAL A 15 -1.34 -9.93 3.29
N PHE A 16 -1.32 -8.61 3.43
CA PHE A 16 -2.49 -7.76 3.40
C PHE A 16 -2.50 -6.87 2.15
N ASP A 17 -3.70 -6.60 1.66
CA ASP A 17 -3.97 -5.38 0.90
C ASP A 17 -4.12 -4.19 1.86
N PHE A 18 -4.21 -2.96 1.34
CA PHE A 18 -4.26 -1.75 2.16
C PHE A 18 -5.63 -1.05 2.08
N ASP A 19 -5.90 -0.44 0.92
CA ASP A 19 -7.12 0.30 0.63
C ASP A 19 -8.34 -0.62 0.76
N ASP A 20 -9.39 -0.12 1.44
CA ASP A 20 -10.63 -0.85 1.76
C ASP A 20 -10.41 -2.20 2.48
N THR A 21 -9.25 -2.39 3.09
CA THR A 21 -8.88 -3.60 3.85
C THR A 21 -8.44 -3.27 5.26
N LEU A 22 -7.44 -2.38 5.40
CA LEU A 22 -6.89 -1.94 6.67
C LEU A 22 -7.25 -0.49 6.99
N VAL A 23 -7.45 0.30 5.94
CA VAL A 23 -7.80 1.73 5.99
C VAL A 23 -8.86 2.02 4.91
N PRO A 24 -9.62 3.12 5.03
CA PRO A 24 -10.42 3.64 3.92
C PRO A 24 -9.59 3.89 2.65
N ASP A 25 -10.20 3.83 1.45
CA ASP A 25 -9.52 4.11 0.17
C ASP A 25 -8.70 5.42 0.23
N THR A 26 -7.38 5.28 0.15
CA THR A 26 -6.45 6.40 0.34
C THR A 26 -6.48 7.39 -0.82
N PHE A 27 -6.84 6.95 -2.03
CA PHE A 27 -6.93 7.85 -3.16
C PHE A 27 -8.12 8.78 -3.02
N ASP A 28 -9.28 8.25 -2.63
CA ASP A 28 -10.49 9.03 -2.42
C ASP A 28 -10.30 10.03 -1.29
N ASN A 29 -9.75 9.58 -0.16
CA ASN A 29 -9.46 10.46 0.97
C ASN A 29 -8.41 11.54 0.63
N LEU A 30 -7.42 11.23 -0.22
CA LEU A 30 -6.42 12.21 -0.66
C LEU A 30 -7.01 13.25 -1.63
N VAL A 31 -7.94 12.81 -2.49
CA VAL A 31 -8.69 13.71 -3.38
C VAL A 31 -9.58 14.66 -2.56
N GLU A 32 -10.23 14.14 -1.52
CA GLU A 32 -11.03 14.95 -0.58
C GLU A 32 -10.16 15.92 0.24
N SER A 33 -8.98 15.50 0.71
CA SER A 33 -8.05 16.39 1.41
C SER A 33 -7.48 17.49 0.51
N CYS A 34 -7.56 17.27 -0.81
CA CYS A 34 -7.27 18.27 -1.83
C CYS A 34 -8.44 19.25 -2.07
N GLY A 35 -9.63 19.01 -1.51
CA GLY A 35 -10.81 19.86 -1.63
C GLY A 35 -11.75 19.48 -2.77
N PHE A 36 -11.63 18.27 -3.32
CA PHE A 36 -12.52 17.76 -4.36
C PHE A 36 -13.49 16.70 -3.81
N ASP A 37 -14.70 16.63 -4.36
CA ASP A 37 -15.54 15.44 -4.17
C ASP A 37 -14.94 14.28 -4.97
N TYR A 38 -14.58 13.19 -4.31
CA TYR A 38 -13.87 12.07 -4.95
C TYR A 38 -14.70 11.37 -6.03
N LYS A 39 -16.03 11.35 -5.91
CA LYS A 39 -16.92 10.70 -6.90
C LYS A 39 -16.96 11.52 -8.17
N VAL A 40 -17.09 12.84 -8.03
CA VAL A 40 -17.00 13.79 -9.15
C VAL A 40 -15.62 13.68 -9.78
N PHE A 41 -14.56 13.66 -8.96
CA PHE A 41 -13.19 13.52 -9.44
C PHE A 41 -12.97 12.27 -10.28
N ARG A 42 -13.38 11.10 -9.76
CA ARG A 42 -13.30 9.83 -10.51
C ARG A 42 -14.07 9.90 -11.81
N LYS A 43 -15.31 10.41 -11.78
CA LYS A 43 -16.17 10.49 -12.95
C LYS A 43 -15.62 11.41 -14.04
N GLU A 44 -15.07 12.56 -13.65
CA GLU A 44 -14.70 13.62 -14.60
C GLU A 44 -13.22 13.60 -15.01
N ARG A 45 -12.34 13.08 -14.14
CA ARG A 45 -10.88 13.12 -14.37
C ARG A 45 -10.27 11.75 -14.61
N VAL A 46 -10.83 10.69 -14.03
CA VAL A 46 -10.27 9.33 -14.12
C VAL A 46 -11.01 8.49 -15.17
N GLN A 47 -12.34 8.42 -15.11
CA GLN A 47 -13.16 7.58 -15.99
C GLN A 47 -12.94 7.89 -17.48
N PRO A 48 -12.81 9.15 -17.93
CA PRO A 48 -12.56 9.43 -19.35
C PRO A 48 -11.23 8.86 -19.86
N LEU A 49 -10.22 8.73 -18.99
CA LEU A 49 -8.94 8.09 -19.35
C LEU A 49 -9.14 6.57 -19.48
N ILE A 50 -9.87 5.96 -18.55
CA ILE A 50 -10.20 4.53 -18.60
C ILE A 50 -11.02 4.21 -19.85
N ASP A 51 -12.01 5.04 -20.18
CA ASP A 51 -12.83 4.90 -21.38
C ASP A 51 -11.98 5.03 -22.67
N ASN A 52 -10.86 5.77 -22.58
CA ASN A 52 -9.84 5.86 -23.64
C ASN A 52 -8.75 4.77 -23.55
N GLY A 53 -8.99 3.68 -22.81
CA GLY A 53 -8.12 2.51 -22.77
C GLY A 53 -6.94 2.60 -21.81
N TRP A 54 -6.91 3.56 -20.89
CA TRP A 54 -5.88 3.61 -19.86
C TRP A 54 -6.08 2.50 -18.83
N GLU A 55 -4.97 1.98 -18.32
CA GLU A 55 -5.01 1.09 -17.16
C GLU A 55 -5.54 1.89 -15.93
N PRO A 56 -6.49 1.35 -15.14
CA PRO A 56 -7.16 2.12 -14.09
C PRO A 56 -6.26 2.72 -12.99
N ILE A 57 -5.20 2.03 -12.56
CA ILE A 57 -4.26 2.55 -11.55
C ILE A 57 -3.43 3.69 -12.15
N LEU A 58 -2.96 3.52 -13.40
CA LEU A 58 -2.28 4.59 -14.13
C LEU A 58 -3.18 5.81 -14.32
N ALA A 59 -4.44 5.62 -14.72
CA ALA A 59 -5.41 6.70 -14.88
C ALA A 59 -5.58 7.49 -13.58
N ARG A 60 -5.77 6.81 -12.45
CA ARG A 60 -5.88 7.44 -11.13
C ARG A 60 -4.67 8.31 -10.80
N PHE A 61 -3.47 7.75 -10.86
CA PHE A 61 -2.26 8.48 -10.48
C PHE A 61 -1.91 9.59 -11.46
N TYR A 62 -2.15 9.38 -12.74
CA TYR A 62 -2.02 10.45 -13.73
C TYR A 62 -2.95 11.62 -13.40
N SER A 63 -4.24 11.37 -13.15
CA SER A 63 -5.19 12.44 -12.79
C SER A 63 -4.74 13.18 -11.53
N LEU A 64 -4.24 12.46 -10.51
CA LEU A 64 -3.74 13.08 -9.27
C LEU A 64 -2.51 13.97 -9.51
N ILE A 65 -1.56 13.51 -10.33
CA ILE A 65 -0.36 14.26 -10.69
C ILE A 65 -0.73 15.53 -11.46
N GLU A 66 -1.63 15.42 -12.44
CA GLU A 66 -2.05 16.58 -13.25
C GLU A 66 -2.79 17.62 -12.40
N GLU A 67 -3.63 17.20 -11.46
CA GLU A 67 -4.24 18.14 -10.51
C GLU A 67 -3.21 18.79 -9.60
N SER A 68 -2.22 18.05 -9.12
CA SER A 68 -1.12 18.62 -8.34
C SER A 68 -0.40 19.70 -9.17
N LYS A 69 -0.07 19.43 -10.44
CA LYS A 69 0.60 20.38 -11.34
C LYS A 69 -0.21 21.66 -11.61
N GLN A 70 -1.54 21.59 -11.62
CA GLN A 70 -2.41 22.74 -11.88
C GLN A 70 -2.61 23.67 -10.67
N ARG A 71 -2.22 23.26 -9.47
CA ARG A 71 -2.38 24.06 -8.24
C ARG A 71 -1.30 25.12 -8.09
N ASP A 72 -1.67 26.35 -7.74
CA ASP A 72 -0.70 27.39 -7.36
C ASP A 72 -0.18 27.20 -5.93
N GLN A 73 -1.01 26.66 -5.04
CA GLN A 73 -0.69 26.37 -3.64
C GLN A 73 -1.29 25.02 -3.23
N GLY A 74 -0.71 24.36 -2.23
CA GLY A 74 -1.19 23.05 -1.77
C GLY A 74 -0.91 21.93 -2.77
N LYS A 75 0.26 21.99 -3.42
CA LYS A 75 0.83 20.92 -4.24
C LYS A 75 0.92 19.64 -3.41
N ILE A 76 0.73 18.49 -4.07
CA ILE A 76 0.94 17.19 -3.44
C ILE A 76 2.44 16.92 -3.43
N THR A 77 3.05 17.06 -2.27
CA THR A 77 4.47 16.83 -2.03
C THR A 77 4.71 15.58 -1.21
N LYS A 78 5.97 15.15 -1.14
CA LYS A 78 6.38 14.05 -0.24
C LYS A 78 5.98 14.32 1.22
N ASP A 79 6.15 15.56 1.68
CA ASP A 79 5.78 15.98 3.03
C ASP A 79 4.27 15.97 3.24
N TYR A 80 3.50 16.37 2.20
CA TYR A 80 2.04 16.28 2.22
C TYR A 80 1.60 14.82 2.41
N LEU A 81 2.11 13.89 1.59
CA LEU A 81 1.76 12.47 1.68
C LEU A 81 2.19 11.84 3.01
N THR A 82 3.34 12.26 3.54
CA THR A 82 3.83 11.86 4.85
C THR A 82 2.88 12.30 5.97
N LYS A 83 2.45 13.56 5.94
CA LYS A 83 1.49 14.10 6.93
C LYS A 83 0.15 13.38 6.81
N PHE A 84 -0.35 13.21 5.59
CA PHE A 84 -1.59 12.50 5.32
C PHE A 84 -1.57 11.07 5.88
N GLY A 85 -0.48 10.32 5.66
CA GLY A 85 -0.34 8.97 6.22
C GLY A 85 -0.35 8.92 7.75
N LYS A 86 0.20 9.93 8.43
CA LYS A 86 0.18 10.02 9.90
C LYS A 86 -1.21 10.30 10.47
N GLU A 87 -2.06 10.97 9.70
CA GLU A 87 -3.42 11.35 10.09
C GLU A 87 -4.45 10.28 9.69
N LEU A 88 -4.09 9.36 8.80
CA LEU A 88 -4.97 8.30 8.32
C LEU A 88 -5.27 7.27 9.42
N ALA A 89 -6.55 7.14 9.76
CA ALA A 89 -7.03 6.19 10.76
C ALA A 89 -7.33 4.82 10.11
N PRO A 90 -6.79 3.71 10.66
CA PRO A 90 -7.22 2.36 10.31
C PRO A 90 -8.68 2.09 10.68
N PHE A 91 -9.27 1.06 10.08
CA PHE A 91 -10.59 0.58 10.50
C PHE A 91 -10.58 0.05 11.94
N ASP A 92 -11.74 0.06 12.57
CA ASP A 92 -11.93 -0.40 13.94
C ASP A 92 -11.36 -1.81 14.16
N GLY A 93 -10.46 -1.94 15.14
CA GLY A 93 -9.86 -3.22 15.53
C GLY A 93 -8.58 -3.59 14.77
N VAL A 94 -8.17 -2.83 13.74
CA VAL A 94 -6.96 -3.13 12.96
C VAL A 94 -5.70 -2.96 13.81
N THR A 95 -5.62 -1.90 14.62
CA THR A 95 -4.47 -1.64 15.50
C THR A 95 -4.22 -2.77 16.49
N GLU A 96 -5.27 -3.38 17.04
CA GLU A 96 -5.16 -4.50 17.99
C GLU A 96 -5.07 -5.85 17.29
N MET A 97 -5.31 -5.92 15.98
CA MET A 97 -5.34 -7.19 15.23
C MET A 97 -3.97 -7.88 15.23
N PHE A 98 -2.90 -7.12 15.00
CA PHE A 98 -1.54 -7.65 14.85
C PHE A 98 -1.10 -8.44 16.09
N ASP A 99 -1.24 -7.84 17.28
CA ASP A 99 -0.90 -8.49 18.54
C ASP A 99 -1.82 -9.65 18.87
N ARG A 100 -3.13 -9.52 18.62
CA ARG A 100 -4.08 -10.63 18.81
C ARG A 100 -3.72 -11.85 17.97
N LEU A 101 -3.30 -11.65 16.71
CA LEU A 101 -2.88 -12.72 15.82
C LEU A 101 -1.58 -13.38 16.29
N ARG A 102 -0.56 -12.59 16.66
CA ARG A 102 0.70 -13.11 17.22
C ARG A 102 0.45 -13.94 18.48
N GLN A 103 -0.34 -13.43 19.41
CA GLN A 103 -0.66 -14.11 20.67
C GLN A 103 -1.45 -15.40 20.41
N SER A 104 -2.48 -15.33 19.56
CA SER A 104 -3.30 -16.50 19.23
C SER A 104 -2.51 -17.62 18.56
N ALA A 105 -1.55 -17.29 17.69
CA ALA A 105 -0.70 -18.30 17.08
C ALA A 105 0.22 -18.98 18.12
N LYS A 106 0.81 -18.18 19.03
CA LYS A 106 1.71 -18.68 20.09
C LYS A 106 1.03 -19.58 21.12
N THR A 107 -0.29 -19.46 21.33
CA THR A 107 -1.01 -20.41 22.21
C THR A 107 -1.16 -21.80 21.60
N ILE A 108 -1.06 -21.92 20.28
CA ILE A 108 -1.17 -23.18 19.54
C ILE A 108 0.21 -23.80 19.32
N VAL A 109 1.18 -22.99 18.85
CA VAL A 109 2.56 -23.40 18.58
C VAL A 109 3.49 -22.39 19.27
N PRO A 110 4.13 -22.73 20.41
CA PRO A 110 4.86 -21.77 21.23
C PRO A 110 5.99 -21.00 20.52
N ASP A 111 6.65 -21.63 19.55
CA ASP A 111 7.80 -21.11 18.81
C ASP A 111 7.45 -20.61 17.39
N ILE A 112 6.16 -20.43 17.08
CA ILE A 112 5.75 -19.87 15.78
C ILE A 112 6.02 -18.36 15.71
N GLU A 113 6.62 -17.93 14.61
CA GLU A 113 6.77 -16.53 14.24
C GLU A 113 5.62 -16.14 13.29
N VAL A 114 4.95 -15.01 13.55
CA VAL A 114 3.94 -14.44 12.65
C VAL A 114 4.48 -13.15 12.10
N GLU A 115 4.67 -13.12 10.78
CA GLU A 115 5.18 -11.97 10.03
C GLU A 115 4.05 -11.35 9.22
N PHE A 116 4.03 -10.03 9.17
CA PHE A 116 3.03 -9.26 8.42
C PHE A 116 3.70 -8.59 7.22
N TYR A 117 3.00 -8.59 6.09
CA TYR A 117 3.46 -8.00 4.83
C TYR A 117 2.33 -7.18 4.21
N LEU A 118 2.67 -6.10 3.50
CA LEU A 118 1.70 -5.28 2.77
C LEU A 118 2.02 -5.29 1.28
N ILE A 119 1.04 -5.61 0.43
CA ILE A 119 1.13 -5.44 -1.02
C ILE A 119 -0.10 -4.70 -1.52
N THR A 120 0.07 -3.43 -1.88
CA THR A 120 -1.02 -2.55 -2.34
C THR A 120 -0.83 -2.11 -3.79
N CYS A 121 -1.94 -1.83 -4.50
CA CYS A 121 -1.92 -1.09 -5.76
C CYS A 121 -1.91 0.43 -5.53
N GLY A 122 -2.13 0.86 -4.29
CA GLY A 122 -2.14 2.25 -3.84
C GLY A 122 -0.75 2.79 -3.54
N MET A 123 -0.72 3.95 -2.86
CA MET A 123 0.50 4.71 -2.56
C MET A 123 1.18 4.16 -1.31
N VAL A 124 2.24 3.36 -1.49
CA VAL A 124 2.94 2.72 -0.35
C VAL A 124 3.59 3.73 0.58
N GLU A 125 3.93 4.92 0.08
CA GLU A 125 4.50 5.99 0.90
C GLU A 125 3.51 6.51 1.96
N ILE A 126 2.21 6.54 1.66
CA ILE A 126 1.18 6.83 2.67
C ILE A 126 1.18 5.71 3.71
N ALA A 127 1.14 4.45 3.25
CA ALA A 127 1.10 3.28 4.12
C ALA A 127 2.29 3.28 5.11
N ARG A 128 3.50 3.59 4.64
CA ARG A 128 4.75 3.65 5.43
C ARG A 128 4.74 4.69 6.56
N HIS A 129 3.84 5.67 6.51
CA HIS A 129 3.74 6.73 7.52
C HIS A 129 2.51 6.59 8.43
N THR A 130 1.77 5.48 8.32
CA THR A 130 0.63 5.19 9.21
C THR A 130 1.08 4.62 10.54
N CYS A 131 0.18 4.64 11.54
CA CYS A 131 0.43 4.08 12.86
C CYS A 131 0.65 2.55 12.86
N ILE A 132 0.19 1.83 11.82
CA ILE A 132 0.36 0.38 11.66
C ILE A 132 1.59 0.01 10.83
N ALA A 133 2.30 0.97 10.23
CA ALA A 133 3.50 0.71 9.44
C ALA A 133 4.57 -0.12 10.20
N PRO A 134 4.83 0.12 11.51
CA PRO A 134 5.82 -0.67 12.27
C PRO A 134 5.47 -2.16 12.41
N GLU A 135 4.23 -2.55 12.16
CA GLU A 135 3.80 -3.95 12.25
C GLU A 135 4.25 -4.81 11.06
N PHE A 136 4.58 -4.16 9.94
CA PHE A 136 4.93 -4.83 8.69
C PHE A 136 6.43 -5.08 8.57
N THR A 137 6.77 -6.31 8.21
CA THR A 137 8.14 -6.74 7.87
C THR A 137 8.62 -6.09 6.58
N ALA A 138 7.73 -6.01 5.59
CA ALA A 138 7.98 -5.32 4.32
C ALA A 138 6.67 -4.86 3.68
N MET A 139 6.77 -3.79 2.88
CA MET A 139 5.65 -3.10 2.26
C MET A 139 5.99 -2.76 0.81
N TRP A 140 5.14 -3.20 -0.11
CA TRP A 140 5.23 -2.92 -1.54
C TRP A 140 3.97 -2.20 -2.03
N GLY A 141 4.15 -1.21 -2.89
CA GLY A 141 3.07 -0.53 -3.60
C GLY A 141 3.62 0.45 -4.61
N CYS A 142 2.75 1.31 -5.11
CA CYS A 142 3.15 2.35 -6.06
C CYS A 142 3.91 3.47 -5.34
N GLU A 143 4.94 3.99 -6.00
CA GLU A 143 5.79 5.09 -5.50
C GLU A 143 5.84 6.22 -6.52
N PHE A 144 5.89 7.46 -6.05
CA PHE A 144 6.12 8.61 -6.91
C PHE A 144 7.61 8.93 -7.06
N HIS A 145 7.96 9.47 -8.22
CA HIS A 145 9.15 10.29 -8.39
C HIS A 145 8.80 11.74 -8.00
N TYR A 146 9.75 12.41 -7.36
CA TYR A 146 9.59 13.77 -6.86
C TYR A 146 10.56 14.71 -7.56
N ASN A 147 10.10 15.91 -7.92
CA ASN A 147 10.95 16.95 -8.49
C ASN A 147 11.83 17.62 -7.42
N GLN A 148 12.58 18.66 -7.79
CA GLN A 148 13.52 19.36 -6.89
C GLN A 148 12.81 20.05 -5.73
N GLU A 149 11.56 20.44 -5.92
CA GLU A 149 10.67 21.07 -4.95
C GLU A 149 9.96 20.04 -4.06
N GLY A 150 10.14 18.74 -4.31
CA GLY A 150 9.54 17.65 -3.55
C GLY A 150 8.08 17.37 -3.92
N GLU A 151 7.60 17.88 -5.05
CA GLU A 151 6.26 17.65 -5.60
C GLU A 151 6.21 16.34 -6.40
N ILE A 152 5.05 15.66 -6.41
CA ILE A 152 4.87 14.47 -7.25
C ILE A 152 5.00 14.86 -8.74
N GLU A 153 5.92 14.23 -9.45
CA GLU A 153 6.18 14.51 -10.87
C GLU A 153 5.67 13.39 -11.78
N PHE A 154 5.95 12.15 -11.40
CA PHE A 154 5.56 10.96 -12.15
C PHE A 154 5.55 9.71 -11.25
N LEU A 155 5.09 8.56 -11.76
CA LEU A 155 5.26 7.28 -11.08
C LEU A 155 6.70 6.76 -11.22
N LYS A 156 7.33 6.46 -10.09
CA LYS A 156 8.61 5.75 -10.01
C LYS A 156 8.40 4.24 -10.06
N GLN A 157 7.33 3.75 -9.45
CA GLN A 157 6.99 2.33 -9.39
C GLN A 157 5.47 2.17 -9.47
N LEU A 158 5.03 1.22 -10.29
CA LEU A 158 3.65 0.79 -10.39
C LEU A 158 3.57 -0.66 -9.87
N ILE A 159 2.56 -0.97 -9.08
CA ILE A 159 2.19 -2.34 -8.72
C ILE A 159 0.72 -2.52 -9.08
N SER A 160 0.49 -3.36 -10.07
CA SER A 160 -0.83 -3.82 -10.49
C SER A 160 -1.30 -5.03 -9.69
N HIS A 161 -2.58 -5.37 -9.84
CA HIS A 161 -3.15 -6.61 -9.26
C HIS A 161 -2.37 -7.86 -9.69
N THR A 162 -1.91 -7.89 -10.94
CA THR A 162 -1.08 -8.98 -11.47
C THR A 162 0.27 -9.04 -10.76
N GLU A 163 0.92 -7.91 -10.55
CA GLU A 163 2.22 -7.85 -9.88
C GLU A 163 2.16 -8.29 -8.41
N LYS A 164 1.02 -8.13 -7.72
CA LYS A 164 0.88 -8.66 -6.35
C LYS A 164 1.23 -10.14 -6.24
N THR A 165 0.89 -10.93 -7.27
CA THR A 165 1.21 -12.37 -7.30
C THR A 165 2.72 -12.63 -7.34
N ARG A 166 3.50 -11.76 -7.98
CA ARG A 166 4.97 -11.83 -8.01
C ARG A 166 5.55 -11.67 -6.63
N TYR A 167 5.10 -10.67 -5.87
CA TYR A 167 5.58 -10.41 -4.51
C TYR A 167 5.14 -11.49 -3.52
N LEU A 168 3.93 -12.03 -3.65
CA LEU A 168 3.51 -13.20 -2.88
C LEU A 168 4.45 -14.40 -3.09
N PHE A 169 4.89 -14.64 -4.33
CA PHE A 169 5.83 -15.71 -4.64
C PHE A 169 7.24 -15.43 -4.09
N GLN A 170 7.67 -14.17 -4.03
CA GLN A 170 8.92 -13.77 -3.39
C GLN A 170 8.89 -14.02 -1.89
N ILE A 171 7.82 -13.61 -1.20
CA ILE A 171 7.63 -13.88 0.23
C ILE A 171 7.66 -15.38 0.50
N ALA A 172 6.98 -16.19 -0.33
CA ALA A 172 7.00 -17.64 -0.21
C ALA A 172 8.39 -18.27 -0.38
N LYS A 173 9.30 -17.59 -1.09
CA LYS A 173 10.72 -17.96 -1.25
C LYS A 173 11.64 -17.40 -0.16
N GLY A 174 11.10 -16.62 0.78
CA GLY A 174 11.90 -15.93 1.81
C GLY A 174 12.59 -14.65 1.30
N ILE A 175 12.21 -14.14 0.13
CA ILE A 175 12.68 -12.85 -0.40
C ILE A 175 11.72 -11.78 0.10
N ASN A 176 12.17 -10.94 1.02
CA ASN A 176 11.35 -9.92 1.66
C ASN A 176 11.97 -8.51 1.63
N ASN A 177 13.05 -8.30 0.87
CA ASN A 177 13.65 -6.99 0.73
C ASN A 177 13.06 -6.24 -0.48
N PRO A 178 12.37 -5.10 -0.29
CA PRO A 178 11.79 -4.32 -1.38
C PRO A 178 12.80 -3.83 -2.43
N ASN A 179 14.09 -3.76 -2.08
CA ASN A 179 15.15 -3.26 -2.96
C ASN A 179 15.93 -4.39 -3.67
N GLN A 180 15.52 -5.66 -3.54
CA GLN A 180 16.21 -6.81 -4.17
C GLN A 180 15.53 -7.33 -5.45
N ASP A 181 14.60 -6.56 -6.01
CA ASP A 181 13.97 -6.94 -7.28
C ASP A 181 14.99 -6.90 -8.44
N GLY A 182 15.46 -8.07 -8.87
CA GLY A 182 16.24 -8.27 -10.10
C GLY A 182 17.75 -8.47 -9.95
N GLN A 183 18.25 -8.80 -8.74
CA GLN A 183 19.62 -9.30 -8.55
C GLN A 183 19.68 -10.83 -8.52
#